data_AF-A0A7S3FXR5-F1
#
_entry.id   AF-A0A7S3FXR5-F1
#
_cell.length_a   1.000
_cell.length_b   1.000
_cell.length_c   1.000
_cell.angle_alpha   90.00
_cell.angle_beta   90.00
_cell.angle_gamma   90.00
#
_symmetry.space_group_name_H-M   'P 1'
#
loop_
_entity.id
_entity.type
_entity.pdbx_description
1 polymer ?
#
loop_
_entity_poly.entity_id
_entity_poly.type
_entity_poly.pdbx_seq_one_letter_code
_entity_poly.pdbx_strand_id
1 'polypeptide(L)'
;IQEPHHAGKKYYHAQSGEELVRVWEKMSKSKYNGVDPDVMIEKYGADTCRLFMLFKAPTDKVLEWDASAVQGVHRWLARVWKLGGEAVSVMPSSTCDAQGEEEKEERLRLKYEMKKCFSSVDECLESGKYNVAIARMMEFSNYLKKVDDETRSTVDFGRS
;
A
#
# COMPACT_ATOMS: atom_id res chain seq x y z
N ILE A 1 -6.95 -30.75 5.41
CA ILE A 1 -7.37 -30.32 6.77
C ILE A 1 -8.57 -29.40 6.54
N GLN A 2 -9.73 -29.69 7.12
CA GLN A 2 -10.90 -28.80 7.01
C GLN A 2 -10.58 -27.48 7.71
N GLU A 3 -10.91 -26.36 7.07
CA GLU A 3 -10.67 -25.05 7.68
C GLU A 3 -11.58 -24.87 8.91
N PRO A 4 -11.05 -24.33 10.03
CA PRO A 4 -11.86 -24.02 11.20
C PRO A 4 -12.92 -22.96 10.84
N HIS A 5 -14.12 -23.09 11.40
CA HIS A 5 -15.16 -22.08 11.24
C HIS A 5 -15.01 -21.02 12.33
N HIS A 6 -15.38 -19.77 12.01
CA HIS A 6 -15.24 -18.63 12.92
C HIS A 6 -16.59 -17.98 13.22
N ALA A 7 -16.77 -17.56 14.47
CA ALA A 7 -17.91 -16.74 14.90
C ALA A 7 -17.38 -15.56 15.71
N GLY A 8 -17.43 -14.35 15.13
CA GLY A 8 -16.80 -13.17 15.73
C GLY A 8 -15.28 -13.34 15.88
N LYS A 9 -14.76 -13.28 17.12
CA LYS A 9 -13.34 -13.41 17.45
C LYS A 9 -12.90 -14.84 17.83
N LYS A 10 -13.82 -15.82 17.83
CA LYS A 10 -13.56 -17.19 18.27
C LYS A 10 -13.45 -18.14 17.08
N TYR A 11 -12.58 -19.14 17.22
CA TYR A 11 -12.34 -20.20 16.23
C TYR A 11 -12.84 -21.51 16.80
N TYR A 12 -13.40 -22.37 15.96
CA TYR A 12 -13.92 -23.67 16.37
C TYR A 12 -13.43 -24.77 15.45
N HIS A 13 -13.10 -25.93 16.02
CA HIS A 13 -12.73 -27.11 15.24
C HIS A 13 -13.93 -27.59 14.42
N ALA A 14 -13.73 -27.80 13.11
CA ALA A 14 -14.83 -28.04 12.16
C ALA A 14 -15.69 -29.27 12.47
N GLN A 15 -15.13 -30.28 13.15
CA GLN A 15 -15.82 -31.53 13.44
C GLN A 15 -16.25 -31.66 14.91
N SER A 16 -15.37 -31.28 15.85
CA SER A 16 -15.65 -31.43 17.29
C SER A 16 -16.41 -30.25 17.88
N GLY A 17 -16.42 -29.08 17.21
CA GLY A 17 -17.04 -27.86 17.73
C GLY A 17 -16.30 -27.25 18.92
N GLU A 18 -15.13 -27.78 19.28
CA GLU A 18 -14.31 -27.25 20.37
C GLU A 18 -13.71 -25.89 20.02
N GLU A 19 -13.66 -25.00 21.00
CA GLU A 19 -13.06 -23.67 20.83
C GLU A 19 -11.53 -23.80 20.68
N LEU A 20 -11.00 -23.17 19.64
CA LEU A 20 -9.58 -23.16 19.29
C LEU A 20 -8.95 -21.82 19.70
N VAL A 21 -7.72 -21.90 20.20
CA VAL A 21 -6.88 -20.73 20.50
C VAL A 21 -5.91 -20.50 19.34
N ARG A 22 -5.87 -19.28 18.81
CA ARG A 22 -4.89 -18.89 17.80
C ARG A 22 -3.63 -18.37 18.49
N VAL A 23 -2.47 -18.97 18.16
CA VAL A 23 -1.16 -18.59 18.71
C VAL A 23 -0.22 -18.23 17.56
N TRP A 24 0.60 -17.20 17.76
CA TRP A 24 1.67 -16.86 16.82
C TRP A 24 2.92 -17.66 17.14
N GLU A 25 3.49 -18.31 16.13
CA GLU A 25 4.68 -19.12 16.28
C GLU A 25 5.60 -19.01 15.07
N LYS A 26 6.91 -19.17 15.28
CA LYS A 26 7.90 -19.19 14.19
C LYS A 26 7.50 -20.21 13.12
N MET A 27 7.51 -19.77 11.87
CA MET A 27 7.18 -20.62 10.72
C MET A 27 8.15 -21.81 10.60
N SER A 28 7.63 -23.03 10.47
CA SER A 28 8.41 -24.23 10.16
C SER A 28 7.59 -25.26 9.39
N LYS A 29 8.26 -26.09 8.58
CA LYS A 29 7.61 -27.19 7.85
C LYS A 29 6.90 -28.16 8.81
N SER A 30 7.50 -28.45 9.96
CA SER A 30 6.92 -29.36 10.98
C SER A 30 5.66 -28.83 11.65
N LYS A 31 5.43 -27.51 11.64
CA LYS A 31 4.27 -26.86 12.26
C LYS A 31 3.13 -26.60 11.28
N TYR A 32 3.35 -26.88 9.99
CA TYR A 32 2.38 -26.67 8.92
C TYR A 32 1.77 -25.25 8.91
N ASN A 33 2.54 -24.26 9.40
CA ASN A 33 2.14 -22.85 9.53
C ASN A 33 2.89 -21.93 8.54
N GLY A 34 3.64 -22.53 7.61
CA GLY A 34 4.32 -21.81 6.54
C GLY A 34 3.31 -21.27 5.53
N VAL A 35 3.59 -20.08 5.00
CA VAL A 35 2.83 -19.51 3.90
C VAL A 35 3.56 -19.79 2.61
N ASP A 36 2.87 -20.38 1.65
CA ASP A 36 3.42 -20.65 0.32
C ASP A 36 3.52 -19.34 -0.49
N PRO A 37 4.73 -18.89 -0.86
CA PRO A 37 4.90 -17.66 -1.62
C PRO A 37 4.28 -17.73 -3.01
N ASP A 38 4.23 -18.90 -3.66
CA ASP A 38 3.69 -19.03 -5.02
C ASP A 38 2.18 -18.80 -5.02
N VAL A 39 1.47 -19.36 -4.03
CA VAL A 39 0.03 -19.12 -3.83
C VAL A 39 -0.25 -17.64 -3.57
N MET A 40 0.61 -16.97 -2.81
CA MET A 40 0.44 -15.54 -2.50
C MET A 40 0.68 -14.66 -3.73
N ILE A 41 1.69 -14.98 -4.53
CA ILE A 41 2.00 -14.28 -5.78
C ILE A 41 0.88 -14.50 -6.80
N GLU A 42 0.38 -15.73 -6.94
CA GLU A 42 -0.75 -16.03 -7.84
C GLU A 42 -2.00 -15.23 -7.44
N LYS A 43 -2.27 -15.12 -6.13
CA LYS A 43 -3.48 -14.45 -5.63
C LYS A 43 -3.42 -12.92 -5.62
N TYR A 44 -2.26 -12.34 -5.31
CA TYR A 44 -2.14 -10.89 -5.07
C TYR A 44 -1.06 -10.20 -5.91
N GLY A 45 -0.26 -10.95 -6.67
CA GLY A 45 0.89 -10.43 -7.39
C GLY A 45 2.14 -10.26 -6.53
N ALA A 46 3.30 -10.28 -7.19
CA ALA A 46 4.61 -10.17 -6.56
C ALA A 46 4.80 -8.84 -5.82
N ASP A 47 4.35 -7.72 -6.41
CA ASP A 47 4.54 -6.38 -5.83
C ASP A 47 3.76 -6.21 -4.53
N THR A 48 2.53 -6.72 -4.47
CA THR A 48 1.74 -6.74 -3.22
C THR A 48 2.48 -7.49 -2.13
N CYS A 49 3.03 -8.67 -2.44
CA CYS A 49 3.75 -9.48 -1.48
C CYS A 49 5.01 -8.76 -0.97
N ARG A 50 5.79 -8.17 -1.89
CA ARG A 50 7.01 -7.40 -1.54
C ARG A 50 6.69 -6.19 -0.67
N LEU A 51 5.70 -5.40 -1.07
CA LEU A 51 5.27 -4.21 -0.31
C LEU A 51 4.71 -4.59 1.06
N PHE A 52 3.93 -5.67 1.15
CA PHE A 52 3.45 -6.16 2.43
C PHE A 52 4.60 -6.51 3.37
N MET A 53 5.60 -7.25 2.89
CA MET A 53 6.77 -7.62 3.70
C MET A 53 7.54 -6.40 4.19
N LEU A 54 7.74 -5.41 3.33
CA LEU A 54 8.46 -4.17 3.66
C LEU A 54 7.65 -3.21 4.55
N PHE A 55 6.32 -3.28 4.50
CA PHE A 55 5.42 -2.38 5.23
C PHE A 55 5.07 -2.89 6.62
N LYS A 56 4.88 -4.21 6.77
CA LYS A 56 4.27 -4.79 7.97
C LYS A 56 5.12 -4.64 9.23
N ALA A 57 6.44 -4.62 9.11
CA ALA A 57 7.35 -4.45 10.23
C ALA A 57 8.65 -3.73 9.79
N PRO A 58 9.29 -2.98 10.69
CA PRO A 58 10.67 -2.54 10.48
C PRO A 58 11.60 -3.73 10.21
N THR A 59 12.69 -3.49 9.50
CA THR A 59 13.63 -4.54 9.07
C THR A 59 14.31 -5.29 10.22
N ASP A 60 14.38 -4.68 11.41
CA ASP A 60 14.94 -5.24 12.63
C ASP A 60 13.92 -5.98 13.51
N LYS A 61 12.63 -6.00 13.12
CA LYS A 61 11.55 -6.62 13.89
C LYS A 61 11.03 -7.89 13.23
N VAL A 62 10.48 -8.78 14.07
CA VAL A 62 9.82 -9.99 13.61
C VAL A 62 8.51 -9.62 12.91
N LEU A 63 8.33 -10.12 11.69
CA LEU A 63 7.09 -9.97 10.93
C LEU A 63 6.11 -11.07 11.33
N GLU A 64 4.94 -10.66 11.81
CA GLU A 64 3.78 -11.54 11.98
C GLU A 64 2.93 -11.52 10.70
N TRP A 65 2.70 -12.71 10.15
CA TRP A 65 1.99 -12.84 8.89
C TRP A 65 0.48 -12.65 9.05
N ASP A 66 -0.08 -11.62 8.42
CA ASP A 66 -1.49 -11.27 8.49
C ASP A 66 -2.09 -11.13 7.08
N ALA A 67 -2.91 -12.11 6.68
CA ALA A 67 -3.55 -12.14 5.36
C ALA A 67 -4.46 -10.93 5.12
N SER A 68 -5.06 -10.36 6.17
CA SER A 68 -5.92 -9.17 6.04
C SER A 68 -5.10 -7.92 5.68
N ALA A 69 -3.90 -7.81 6.23
CA ALA A 69 -2.96 -6.73 5.92
C ALA A 69 -2.43 -6.83 4.48
N VAL A 70 -2.16 -8.04 3.97
CA VAL A 70 -1.81 -8.25 2.54
C VAL A 70 -2.90 -7.71 1.63
N GLN A 71 -4.17 -8.02 1.92
CA GLN A 71 -5.31 -7.53 1.15
C GLN A 71 -5.41 -5.99 1.19
N GLY A 72 -5.04 -5.36 2.31
CA GLY A 72 -4.96 -3.91 2.43
C GLY A 72 -3.96 -3.28 1.45
N VAL A 73 -2.77 -3.86 1.36
CA VAL A 73 -1.72 -3.43 0.41
C VAL A 73 -2.19 -3.65 -1.04
N HIS A 74 -2.80 -4.79 -1.35
CA HIS A 74 -3.36 -5.08 -2.67
C HIS A 74 -4.38 -4.01 -3.10
N ARG A 75 -5.33 -3.69 -2.22
CA ARG A 75 -6.33 -2.64 -2.47
C ARG A 75 -5.69 -1.28 -2.65
N TRP A 76 -4.61 -0.96 -1.92
CA TRP A 76 -3.90 0.30 -2.09
C TRP A 76 -3.21 0.39 -3.44
N LEU A 77 -2.48 -0.65 -3.87
CA LEU A 77 -1.87 -0.71 -5.20
C LEU A 77 -2.89 -0.53 -6.32
N ALA A 78 -4.04 -1.21 -6.24
CA ALA A 78 -5.11 -1.02 -7.22
C ALA A 78 -5.62 0.43 -7.29
N ARG A 79 -5.64 1.15 -6.16
CA ARG A 79 -6.00 2.58 -6.14
C ARG A 79 -4.92 3.44 -6.79
N VAL A 80 -3.65 3.16 -6.53
CA VAL A 80 -2.52 3.88 -7.15
C VAL A 80 -2.52 3.66 -8.67
N TRP A 81 -2.75 2.42 -9.12
CA TRP A 81 -2.89 2.10 -10.55
C TRP A 81 -4.00 2.91 -11.21
N LYS A 82 -5.17 3.01 -10.56
CA LYS A 82 -6.29 3.80 -11.07
C LYS A 82 -5.95 5.30 -11.17
N LEU A 83 -5.31 5.86 -10.13
CA LEU A 83 -4.86 7.26 -10.13
C LEU A 83 -3.90 7.55 -11.29
N GLY A 84 -2.96 6.64 -11.57
CA GLY A 84 -2.04 6.77 -12.70
C GLY A 84 -2.77 6.71 -14.05
N GLY A 85 -3.73 5.79 -14.21
CA GLY A 85 -4.53 5.69 -15.42
C GLY A 85 -5.40 6.92 -15.70
N GLU A 86 -6.04 7.47 -14.66
CA GLU A 86 -6.80 8.72 -14.72
C GLU A 86 -5.90 9.89 -15.15
N ALA A 87 -4.72 10.02 -14.56
CA ALA A 87 -3.77 11.07 -14.91
C ALA A 87 -3.33 11.00 -16.39
N VAL A 88 -3.11 9.80 -16.93
CA VAL A 88 -2.76 9.63 -18.35
C VAL A 88 -3.91 10.06 -19.27
N SER A 89 -5.17 9.81 -18.89
CA SER A 89 -6.34 10.15 -19.71
C SER A 89 -6.66 11.64 -19.76
N VAL A 90 -6.22 12.41 -18.74
CA VAL A 90 -6.53 13.85 -18.60
C VAL A 90 -5.33 14.73 -18.97
N MET A 91 -4.16 14.15 -19.33
CA MET A 91 -3.00 14.94 -19.71
C MET A 91 -3.31 15.84 -20.93
N PRO A 92 -3.33 17.17 -20.77
CA PRO A 92 -3.57 18.06 -21.89
C PRO A 92 -2.37 18.02 -22.85
N SER A 93 -2.63 18.14 -24.16
CA SER A 93 -1.59 18.20 -25.20
C SER A 93 -0.75 19.49 -25.12
N SER A 94 -1.05 20.39 -24.19
CA SER A 94 -0.38 21.67 -23.97
C SER A 94 -0.50 22.06 -22.50
N THR A 95 0.55 22.65 -21.93
CA THR A 95 0.56 23.15 -20.55
C THR A 95 -0.50 24.25 -20.40
N CYS A 96 -1.56 23.99 -19.63
CA CYS A 96 -2.49 25.04 -19.22
C CYS A 96 -1.82 25.91 -18.14
N ASP A 97 -1.70 27.20 -18.42
CA ASP A 97 -1.33 28.18 -17.39
C ASP A 97 -2.52 28.36 -16.43
N ALA A 98 -2.26 28.34 -15.13
CA ALA A 98 -3.29 28.54 -14.12
C ALA A 98 -3.96 29.91 -14.31
N GLN A 99 -5.28 29.94 -14.38
CA GLN A 99 -6.05 31.14 -14.72
C GLN A 99 -6.60 31.88 -13.49
N GLY A 100 -6.29 31.43 -12.27
CA GLY A 100 -6.65 32.12 -11.01
C GLY A 100 -5.63 32.00 -9.88
N GLU A 101 -5.71 32.90 -8.88
CA GLU A 101 -4.83 32.86 -7.70
C GLU A 101 -5.02 31.59 -6.86
N GLU A 102 -6.27 31.15 -6.65
CA GLU A 102 -6.61 29.93 -5.90
C GLU A 102 -6.04 28.66 -6.58
N GLU A 103 -6.22 28.54 -7.89
CA GLU A 103 -5.67 27.43 -8.70
C GLU A 103 -4.13 27.41 -8.61
N LYS A 104 -3.50 28.60 -8.64
CA LYS A 104 -2.05 28.72 -8.49
C LYS A 104 -1.59 28.28 -7.10
N GLU A 105 -2.31 28.64 -6.03
CA GLU A 105 -2.00 28.19 -4.67
C GLU A 105 -2.15 26.67 -4.52
N GLU A 106 -3.22 26.08 -5.06
CA GLU A 106 -3.43 24.64 -4.99
C GLU A 106 -2.34 23.86 -5.75
N ARG A 107 -1.96 24.33 -6.93
CA ARG A 107 -0.84 23.77 -7.70
C ARG A 107 0.49 23.87 -6.95
N LEU A 108 0.77 25.01 -6.31
CA LEU A 108 1.98 25.18 -5.49
C LEU A 108 1.97 24.23 -4.29
N ARG A 109 0.82 24.06 -3.65
CA ARG A 109 0.63 23.12 -2.54
C ARG A 109 0.85 21.67 -2.97
N LEU A 110 0.30 21.26 -4.12
CA LEU A 110 0.52 19.94 -4.68
C LEU A 110 2.01 19.69 -4.96
N LYS A 111 2.70 20.65 -5.59
CA LYS A 111 4.15 20.57 -5.83
C LYS A 111 4.95 20.47 -4.52
N TYR A 112 4.55 21.20 -3.50
CA TYR A 112 5.19 21.16 -2.18
C TYR A 112 5.01 19.79 -1.52
N GLU A 113 3.78 19.26 -1.43
CA GLU A 113 3.53 17.94 -0.82
C GLU A 113 4.21 16.81 -1.60
N MET A 114 4.30 16.91 -2.93
CA MET A 114 5.04 15.95 -3.75
C MET A 114 6.54 15.94 -3.40
N LYS A 115 7.20 17.11 -3.42
CA LYS A 115 8.63 17.23 -3.09
C LYS A 115 8.92 16.75 -1.67
N LYS A 116 8.05 17.11 -0.72
CA LYS A 116 8.14 16.69 0.68
C LYS A 116 8.01 15.17 0.82
N CYS A 117 7.05 14.56 0.11
CA CYS A 117 6.92 13.10 0.08
C CYS A 117 8.20 12.44 -0.47
N PHE A 118 8.73 12.93 -1.59
CA PHE A 118 9.91 12.35 -2.23
C PHE A 118 11.16 12.46 -1.35
N SER A 119 11.47 13.66 -0.85
CA SER A 119 12.59 13.86 0.08
C SER A 119 12.48 12.94 1.30
N SER A 120 11.27 12.84 1.89
CA SER A 120 11.06 11.96 3.04
C SER A 120 11.19 10.47 2.69
N VAL A 121 10.80 10.06 1.49
CA VAL A 121 10.94 8.67 1.03
C VAL A 121 12.42 8.36 0.81
N ASP A 122 13.16 9.24 0.14
CA ASP A 122 14.60 9.08 -0.10
C ASP A 122 15.36 8.91 1.22
N GLU A 123 15.14 9.78 2.20
CA GLU A 123 15.72 9.67 3.55
C GLU A 123 15.37 8.34 4.24
N CYS A 124 14.13 7.87 4.06
CA CYS A 124 13.69 6.60 4.64
C CYS A 124 14.34 5.40 3.95
N LEU A 125 14.55 5.45 2.63
CA LEU A 125 15.24 4.41 1.88
C LEU A 125 16.71 4.31 2.29
N GLU A 126 17.40 5.44 2.41
CA GLU A 126 18.79 5.49 2.91
C GLU A 126 18.91 4.94 4.33
N SER A 127 17.91 5.21 5.18
CA SER A 127 17.88 4.75 6.56
C SER A 127 17.32 3.33 6.75
N GLY A 128 16.93 2.63 5.69
CA GLY A 128 16.31 1.30 5.75
C GLY A 128 14.91 1.26 6.40
N LYS A 129 14.24 2.41 6.53
CA LYS A 129 12.90 2.58 7.14
C LYS A 129 11.80 2.39 6.10
N TYR A 130 11.77 1.23 5.43
CA TYR A 130 10.85 0.95 4.32
C TYR A 130 9.37 1.05 4.71
N ASN A 131 9.03 0.62 5.92
CA ASN A 131 7.67 0.71 6.44
C ASN A 131 7.18 2.17 6.52
N VAL A 132 8.08 3.08 6.91
CA VAL A 132 7.79 4.52 6.96
C VAL A 132 7.71 5.09 5.55
N ALA A 133 8.64 4.71 4.66
CA ALA A 133 8.61 5.14 3.26
C ALA A 133 7.27 4.80 2.59
N ILE A 134 6.81 3.56 2.74
CA ILE A 134 5.53 3.10 2.18
C ILE A 134 4.35 3.85 2.83
N ALA A 135 4.38 4.09 4.15
CA ALA A 135 3.35 4.89 4.83
C ALA A 135 3.24 6.31 4.23
N ARG A 136 4.38 6.97 3.97
CA ARG A 136 4.42 8.30 3.33
C ARG A 136 3.84 8.29 1.92
N MET A 137 4.14 7.25 1.13
CA MET A 137 3.51 7.07 -0.18
C MET A 137 2.00 6.84 -0.08
N MET A 138 1.53 6.07 0.91
CA MET A 138 0.10 5.89 1.16
C MET A 138 -0.59 7.20 1.51
N GLU A 139 -0.02 7.99 2.42
CA GLU A 139 -0.50 9.33 2.80
C GLU A 139 -0.57 10.26 1.59
N PHE A 140 0.50 10.32 0.79
CA PHE A 140 0.54 11.13 -0.42
C PHE A 140 -0.51 10.68 -1.45
N SER A 141 -0.70 9.37 -1.67
CA SER A 141 -1.75 8.87 -2.56
C SER A 141 -3.17 9.22 -2.09
N ASN A 142 -3.39 9.29 -0.78
CA ASN A 142 -4.66 9.73 -0.20
C ASN A 142 -4.84 11.26 -0.33
N TYR A 143 -3.76 12.03 -0.27
CA TYR A 143 -3.78 13.46 -0.56
C TYR A 143 -4.14 13.72 -2.03
N LEU A 144 -3.49 13.02 -2.97
CA LEU A 144 -3.79 13.14 -4.41
C LEU A 144 -5.26 12.93 -4.72
N LYS A 145 -5.91 11.95 -4.09
CA LYS A 145 -7.36 11.70 -4.23
C LYS A 145 -8.26 12.88 -3.87
N LYS A 146 -7.78 13.84 -3.07
CA LYS A 146 -8.53 15.02 -2.64
C LYS A 146 -8.32 16.23 -3.56
N VAL A 147 -7.21 16.27 -4.28
CA VAL A 147 -6.90 17.31 -5.27
C VAL A 147 -7.74 17.02 -6.50
N ASP A 148 -8.29 18.03 -7.18
CA ASP A 148 -9.08 17.81 -8.39
C ASP A 148 -8.22 17.33 -9.59
N ASP A 149 -8.87 16.80 -10.63
CA ASP A 149 -8.17 16.23 -11.78
C ASP A 149 -7.45 17.29 -12.64
N GLU A 150 -7.96 18.53 -12.71
CA GLU A 150 -7.34 19.63 -13.45
C GLU A 150 -6.01 20.00 -12.80
N THR A 151 -6.01 20.25 -11.49
CA THR A 151 -4.80 20.54 -10.72
C THR A 151 -3.77 19.41 -10.82
N ARG A 152 -4.20 18.15 -10.72
CA ARG A 152 -3.31 16.98 -10.88
C ARG A 152 -2.67 16.92 -12.26
N SER A 153 -3.42 17.26 -13.32
CA SER A 153 -2.93 17.24 -14.71
C SER A 153 -1.81 18.24 -14.97
N THR A 154 -1.70 19.27 -14.13
CA THR A 154 -0.68 20.32 -14.28
C THR A 154 0.71 19.94 -13.75
N VAL A 155 0.83 18.78 -13.11
CA VAL A 155 2.09 18.28 -12.56
C VAL A 155 2.76 17.40 -13.59
N ASP A 156 3.91 17.86 -14.07
CA ASP A 156 4.84 17.00 -14.79
C ASP A 156 5.48 16.02 -13.79
N PHE A 157 5.12 14.75 -13.92
CA PHE A 157 5.70 13.65 -13.14
C PHE A 157 7.10 13.22 -13.64
N GLY A 158 7.74 14.03 -14.49
CA GLY A 158 9.11 13.81 -14.92
C GLY A 158 9.19 12.98 -16.20
N ARG A 159 8.51 13.40 -17.27
CA ARG A 159 9.00 13.08 -18.62
C ARG A 159 10.12 14.07 -18.96
N SER A 160 11.33 13.75 -18.53
CA SER A 160 12.57 14.28 -19.12
C SER A 160 13.49 13.11 -19.43
#